data_AF-A0A640KGQ3-F1
#
_entry.id   AF-A0A640KGQ3-F1
#
_cell.length_a   1.000
_cell.length_b   1.000
_cell.length_c   1.000
_cell.angle_alpha   90.00
_cell.angle_beta   90.00
_cell.angle_gamma   90.00
#
_symmetry.space_group_name_H-M   'P 1'
#
loop_
_entity.id
_entity.type
_entity.pdbx_description
1 polymer ?
#
loop_
_entity_poly.entity_id
_entity_poly.type
_entity_poly.pdbx_seq_one_letter_code
_entity_poly.pdbx_strand_id
1 'polypeptide(L)'
;MSIEFLNAVERTRLMDVLFDNTSSFGTLTKRFRDNFQPARYSAVCGEMGQMCKEFVASAEVTGLIASLYILDYMRKQDSPAAKSTFYDVLIELEHAIRRDMFIVEQIKYTTKESKEGKKSMEATRAEIFRIHCAAKVFAFQMLGDTVGDEEKVVSYASKKQESIDEALNAWEKARIKLKEPMADIEHCWVAKHEKEQCGSLYETAAVFDKQPNKAIALLLPSVTAKAPMLPIQEGELQYLLPGKSATLLLDTSTPSEGWMIAKRLLVEARKSKLSKDDEQTLLGLLNELLVSRLGVSPQQLSELAMHNPEICASVLLKVPSSSTGAFIQYLLKGNVPEDNMQTILLRASGVLQQVNVRTFISTMLNKLKEKGGSNSASERLKSFALTLHQLVMKAAKENREIFIADAFRADLEQVFQSSNNPEVRNRWEEMKR
;
A
#
# COMPACT_ATOMS: atom_id res chain seq x y z
N MET A 1 29.31 10.13 -15.27
CA MET A 1 30.20 10.63 -14.21
C MET A 1 30.95 9.43 -13.66
N SER A 2 32.27 9.52 -13.55
CA SER A 2 33.11 8.49 -12.96
C SER A 2 32.59 8.11 -11.57
N ILE A 3 32.41 6.82 -11.32
CA ILE A 3 32.15 6.32 -9.96
C ILE A 3 33.44 6.61 -9.18
N GLU A 4 33.42 7.66 -8.36
CA GLU A 4 34.54 7.98 -7.49
C GLU A 4 34.51 7.04 -6.30
N PHE A 5 35.55 6.22 -6.19
CA PHE A 5 35.76 5.36 -5.04
C PHE A 5 36.66 6.06 -4.01
N LEU A 6 36.51 5.70 -2.74
CA LEU A 6 37.50 6.04 -1.73
C LEU A 6 38.74 5.17 -1.92
N ASN A 7 39.92 5.77 -1.76
CA ASN A 7 41.15 5.00 -1.71
C ASN A 7 41.27 4.27 -0.35
N ALA A 8 42.22 3.33 -0.23
CA ALA A 8 42.38 2.52 0.99
C ALA A 8 42.63 3.34 2.27
N VAL A 9 43.34 4.48 2.14
CA VAL A 9 43.64 5.38 3.26
C VAL A 9 42.39 6.13 3.69
N GLU A 10 41.61 6.64 2.74
CA GLU A 10 40.33 7.29 2.99
C GLU A 10 39.32 6.31 3.60
N ARG A 11 39.26 5.06 3.13
CA ARG A 11 38.40 4.01 3.72
C ARG A 11 38.79 3.74 5.17
N THR A 12 40.09 3.67 5.47
CA THR A 12 40.57 3.48 6.85
C THR A 12 40.18 4.65 7.75
N ARG A 13 40.35 5.89 7.26
CA ARG A 13 39.91 7.10 7.98
C ARG A 13 38.41 7.14 8.21
N LEU A 14 37.60 6.68 7.25
CA LEU A 14 36.15 6.59 7.40
C LEU A 14 35.79 5.60 8.53
N MET A 15 36.44 4.43 8.55
CA MET A 15 36.25 3.45 9.63
C MET A 15 36.69 4.01 10.99
N ASP A 16 37.85 4.68 11.07
CA ASP A 16 38.32 5.30 12.31
C ASP A 16 37.35 6.36 12.84
N VAL A 17 36.64 7.07 11.94
CA VAL A 17 35.58 8.00 12.32
C VAL A 17 34.35 7.25 12.84
N LEU A 18 33.87 6.23 12.11
CA LEU A 18 32.63 5.52 12.43
C LEU A 18 32.71 4.65 13.70
N PHE A 19 33.90 4.18 14.07
CA PHE A 19 34.10 3.26 15.20
C PHE A 19 34.51 3.94 16.52
N ASP A 20 34.59 5.28 16.58
CA ASP A 20 34.78 5.98 17.86
C ASP A 20 33.49 6.04 18.68
N ASN A 21 33.19 4.92 19.31
CA ASN A 21 31.99 4.69 20.13
C ASN A 21 31.92 5.58 21.40
N THR A 22 32.98 6.31 21.75
CA THR A 22 33.04 7.11 22.98
C THR A 22 32.72 8.58 22.77
N SER A 23 32.80 9.03 21.52
CA SER A 23 32.67 10.42 21.11
C SER A 23 31.19 10.85 20.97
N SER A 24 30.92 12.14 21.21
CA SER A 24 29.60 12.73 20.95
C SER A 24 29.39 12.90 19.45
N PHE A 25 28.13 12.96 19.03
CA PHE A 25 27.75 13.20 17.64
C PHE A 25 28.35 14.49 17.05
N GLY A 26 28.48 15.56 17.84
CA GLY A 26 29.17 16.78 17.43
C GLY A 26 30.68 16.58 17.18
N THR A 27 31.33 15.74 17.99
CA THR A 27 32.75 15.36 17.80
C THR A 27 32.92 14.49 16.55
N LEU A 28 31.98 13.59 16.32
CA LEU A 28 31.92 12.73 15.13
C LEU A 28 31.79 13.57 13.86
N THR A 29 30.87 14.54 13.83
CA THR A 29 30.71 15.50 12.73
C THR A 29 31.97 16.31 12.48
N LYS A 30 32.62 16.79 13.54
CA LYS A 30 33.86 17.57 13.42
C LYS A 30 34.96 16.74 12.77
N ARG A 31 35.19 15.52 13.25
CA ARG A 31 36.20 14.61 12.66
C ARG A 31 35.88 14.22 11.22
N PHE A 32 34.60 14.01 10.90
CA PHE A 32 34.21 13.75 9.53
C PHE A 32 34.55 14.93 8.61
N ARG A 33 34.23 16.16 9.03
CA ARG A 33 34.55 17.39 8.28
C ARG A 33 36.06 17.59 8.11
N ASP A 34 36.85 17.28 9.13
CA ASP A 34 38.31 17.41 9.09
C ASP A 34 38.95 16.43 8.09
N ASN A 35 38.30 15.29 7.83
CA ASN A 35 38.82 14.23 6.95
C ASN A 35 38.22 14.23 5.54
N PHE A 36 36.98 14.71 5.36
CA PHE A 36 36.24 14.61 4.10
C PHE A 36 35.63 15.95 3.68
N GLN A 37 35.97 16.40 2.47
CA GLN A 37 35.38 17.59 1.85
C GLN A 37 34.05 17.25 1.15
N PRO A 38 33.14 18.22 0.96
CA PRO A 38 31.85 18.01 0.29
C PRO A 38 31.94 17.36 -1.10
N ALA A 39 33.01 17.65 -1.86
CA ALA A 39 33.25 17.03 -3.17
C ALA A 39 33.39 15.50 -3.10
N ARG A 40 33.83 14.95 -1.96
CA ARG A 40 34.02 13.50 -1.75
C ARG A 40 32.78 12.81 -1.17
N TYR A 41 31.70 13.53 -0.85
CA TYR A 41 30.52 12.94 -0.23
C TYR A 41 29.88 11.84 -1.07
N SER A 42 29.91 11.94 -2.41
CA SER A 42 29.39 10.88 -3.27
C SER A 42 30.18 9.57 -3.14
N ALA A 43 31.50 9.65 -3.03
CA ALA A 43 32.37 8.48 -2.85
C ALA A 43 32.18 7.84 -1.46
N VAL A 44 32.07 8.69 -0.43
CA VAL A 44 31.76 8.28 0.94
C VAL A 44 30.40 7.56 0.99
N CYS A 45 29.37 8.11 0.36
CA CYS A 45 28.04 7.49 0.31
C CYS A 45 28.05 6.10 -0.34
N GLY A 46 28.82 5.91 -1.41
CA GLY A 46 28.95 4.60 -2.06
C GLY A 46 29.53 3.52 -1.13
N GLU A 47 30.59 3.86 -0.40
CA GLU A 47 31.22 2.96 0.57
C GLU A 47 30.34 2.74 1.81
N MET A 48 29.72 3.80 2.34
CA MET A 48 28.81 3.72 3.49
C MET A 48 27.57 2.88 3.18
N GLY A 49 27.04 2.94 1.96
CA GLY A 49 25.90 2.10 1.55
C GLY A 49 26.22 0.61 1.66
N GLN A 50 27.42 0.20 1.24
CA GLN A 50 27.88 -1.19 1.37
C GLN A 50 28.15 -1.57 2.84
N MET A 51 28.83 -0.70 3.59
CA MET A 51 29.11 -0.93 5.02
C MET A 51 27.81 -1.05 5.84
N CYS A 52 26.80 -0.21 5.57
CA CYS A 52 25.51 -0.29 6.28
C CYS A 52 24.80 -1.62 6.03
N LYS A 53 24.87 -2.18 4.81
CA LYS A 53 24.32 -3.52 4.53
C LYS A 53 25.04 -4.59 5.33
N GLU A 54 26.36 -4.50 5.45
CA GLU A 54 27.16 -5.40 6.26
C GLU A 54 26.82 -5.27 7.75
N PHE A 55 26.68 -4.05 8.27
CA PHE A 55 26.28 -3.79 9.66
C PHE A 55 24.87 -4.30 9.99
N VAL A 56 23.93 -4.17 9.05
CA VAL A 56 22.58 -4.76 9.19
C VAL A 56 22.68 -6.29 9.25
N ALA A 57 23.52 -6.90 8.40
CA ALA A 57 23.70 -8.35 8.37
C ALA A 57 24.44 -8.90 9.62
N SER A 58 25.43 -8.17 10.14
CA SER A 58 26.22 -8.54 11.32
C SER A 58 25.61 -8.09 12.66
N ALA A 59 24.51 -7.33 12.62
CA ALA A 59 23.88 -6.69 13.78
C ALA A 59 24.83 -5.74 14.54
N GLU A 60 25.69 -5.03 13.82
CA GLU A 60 26.66 -4.09 14.40
C GLU A 60 26.02 -2.71 14.60
N VAL A 61 25.36 -2.55 15.76
CA VAL A 61 24.52 -1.38 16.07
C VAL A 61 25.28 -0.05 16.10
N THR A 62 26.53 -0.04 16.60
CA THR A 62 27.30 1.20 16.78
C THR A 62 27.74 1.78 15.44
N GLY A 63 28.31 0.94 14.56
CA GLY A 63 28.71 1.32 13.21
C GLY A 63 27.51 1.77 12.38
N LEU A 64 26.36 1.09 12.51
CA LEU A 64 25.13 1.45 11.82
C LEU A 64 24.58 2.83 12.27
N ILE A 65 24.52 3.10 13.58
CA ILE A 65 24.04 4.38 14.12
C ILE A 65 24.99 5.53 13.73
N ALA A 66 26.30 5.33 13.86
CA ALA A 66 27.28 6.33 13.45
C ALA A 66 27.19 6.64 11.95
N SER A 67 26.98 5.61 11.13
CA SER A 67 26.82 5.75 9.68
C SER A 67 25.54 6.50 9.31
N LEU A 68 24.41 6.15 9.94
CA LEU A 68 23.14 6.84 9.76
C LEU A 68 23.24 8.33 10.12
N TYR A 69 23.98 8.66 11.19
CA TYR A 69 24.18 10.05 11.60
C TYR A 69 25.05 10.86 10.62
N ILE A 70 26.14 10.28 10.11
CA ILE A 70 26.96 10.94 9.08
C ILE A 70 26.19 11.10 7.76
N LEU A 71 25.35 10.14 7.38
CA LEU A 71 24.44 10.27 6.23
C LEU A 71 23.43 11.40 6.44
N ASP A 72 22.87 11.55 7.64
CA ASP A 72 21.97 12.67 7.98
C ASP A 72 22.68 14.03 7.93
N TYR A 73 23.92 14.11 8.42
CA TYR A 73 24.73 15.32 8.30
C TYR A 73 24.94 15.71 6.83
N MET A 74 25.31 14.77 5.97
CA MET A 74 25.48 15.03 4.53
C MET A 74 24.13 15.36 3.85
N ARG A 75 23.02 14.76 4.30
CA ARG A 75 21.66 15.07 3.85
C ARG A 75 21.31 16.53 4.15
N LYS A 76 21.63 17.02 5.35
CA LYS A 76 21.44 18.43 5.77
C LYS A 76 22.30 19.43 4.98
N GLN A 77 23.33 18.95 4.29
CA GLN A 77 24.16 19.72 3.35
C GLN A 77 23.67 19.59 1.90
N ASP A 78 22.42 19.16 1.69
CA ASP A 78 21.78 18.95 0.39
C ASP A 78 22.51 17.99 -0.57
N SER A 79 23.25 17.02 -0.05
CA SER A 79 23.86 15.98 -0.87
C SER A 79 22.80 14.98 -1.39
N PRO A 80 22.57 14.87 -2.72
CA PRO A 80 21.59 13.93 -3.27
C PRO A 80 22.04 12.47 -3.11
N ALA A 81 23.35 12.22 -3.13
CA ALA A 81 23.91 10.89 -2.90
C ALA A 81 23.66 10.40 -1.47
N ALA A 82 23.71 11.32 -0.49
CA ALA A 82 23.42 11.01 0.90
C ALA A 82 21.92 10.75 1.12
N LYS A 83 21.05 11.57 0.53
CA LYS A 83 19.59 11.35 0.53
C LYS A 83 19.24 9.95 0.02
N SER A 84 19.74 9.59 -1.17
CA SER A 84 19.52 8.24 -1.73
C SER A 84 20.09 7.14 -0.83
N THR A 85 21.34 7.25 -0.39
CA THR A 85 21.96 6.18 0.43
C THR A 85 21.26 6.01 1.77
N PHE A 86 20.81 7.11 2.39
CA PHE A 86 20.01 7.06 3.61
C PHE A 86 18.71 6.28 3.42
N TYR A 87 18.04 6.47 2.28
CA TYR A 87 16.83 5.74 1.94
C TYR A 87 17.08 4.25 1.68
N ASP A 88 18.18 3.91 1.00
CA ASP A 88 18.61 2.52 0.79
C ASP A 88 18.78 1.78 2.12
N VAL A 89 19.45 2.42 3.08
CA VAL A 89 19.69 1.85 4.41
C VAL A 89 18.37 1.66 5.18
N LEU A 90 17.40 2.57 5.03
CA LEU A 90 16.07 2.41 5.63
C LEU A 90 15.30 1.21 5.06
N ILE A 91 15.35 1.02 3.74
CA ILE A 91 14.71 -0.13 3.08
C ILE A 91 15.36 -1.44 3.55
N GLU A 92 16.69 -1.48 3.62
CA GLU A 92 17.41 -2.67 4.10
C GLU A 92 17.08 -2.99 5.56
N LEU A 93 16.97 -1.97 6.42
CA LEU A 93 16.54 -2.13 7.80
C LEU A 93 15.12 -2.69 7.90
N GLU A 94 14.20 -2.24 7.04
CA GLU A 94 12.85 -2.81 7.01
C GLU A 94 12.83 -4.29 6.63
N HIS A 95 13.58 -4.66 5.59
CA HIS A 95 13.66 -6.04 5.16
C HIS A 95 14.29 -6.92 6.26
N ALA A 96 15.31 -6.41 6.95
CA ALA A 96 15.97 -7.12 8.04
C ALA A 96 15.02 -7.35 9.23
N ILE A 97 14.29 -6.32 9.68
CA ILE A 97 13.29 -6.44 10.76
C ILE A 97 12.22 -7.49 10.43
N ARG A 98 11.69 -7.48 9.19
CA ARG A 98 10.69 -8.48 8.76
C ARG A 98 11.28 -9.88 8.73
N ARG A 99 12.52 -10.03 8.26
CA ARG A 99 13.23 -11.32 8.23
C ARG A 99 13.44 -11.84 9.65
N ASP A 100 13.84 -11.00 10.58
CA ASP A 100 14.13 -11.43 11.95
C ASP A 100 12.85 -11.83 12.69
N MET A 101 11.76 -11.08 12.50
CA MET A 101 10.44 -11.46 13.02
C MET A 101 9.97 -12.82 12.47
N PHE A 102 10.14 -13.05 11.17
CA PHE A 102 9.82 -14.33 10.54
C PHE A 102 10.66 -15.48 11.11
N ILE A 103 11.97 -15.28 11.29
CA ILE A 103 12.87 -16.28 11.85
C ILE A 103 12.52 -16.59 13.31
N VAL A 104 12.25 -15.57 14.13
CA VAL A 104 11.81 -15.75 15.53
C VAL A 104 10.55 -16.62 15.58
N GLU A 105 9.58 -16.36 14.71
CA GLU A 105 8.34 -17.14 14.66
C GLU A 105 8.58 -18.58 14.19
N GLN A 106 9.46 -18.80 13.20
CA GLN A 106 9.86 -20.15 12.80
C GLN A 106 10.49 -20.94 13.94
N ILE A 107 11.36 -20.30 14.74
CA ILE A 107 12.01 -20.96 15.87
C ILE A 107 10.96 -21.42 16.90
N LYS A 108 9.93 -20.60 17.19
CA LYS A 108 8.83 -20.96 18.10
C LYS A 108 8.12 -22.25 17.69
N TYR A 109 7.90 -22.48 16.40
CA TYR A 109 7.23 -23.71 15.90
C TYR A 109 8.18 -24.85 15.54
N THR A 110 9.49 -24.65 15.64
CA THR A 110 10.47 -25.71 15.35
C THR A 110 10.49 -26.73 16.49
N THR A 111 10.20 -27.99 16.17
CA THR A 111 10.14 -29.14 17.10
C THR A 111 11.39 -30.01 17.11
N LYS A 112 12.38 -29.70 16.26
CA LYS A 112 13.57 -30.53 16.03
C LYS A 112 14.78 -30.21 16.91
N GLU A 113 14.74 -29.17 17.73
CA GLU A 113 15.90 -28.68 18.48
C GLU A 113 15.77 -28.90 19.99
N SER A 114 16.92 -29.01 20.68
CA SER A 114 16.96 -29.10 22.13
C SER A 114 16.39 -27.83 22.78
N LYS A 115 15.73 -27.98 23.94
CA LYS A 115 15.10 -26.85 24.66
C LYS A 115 16.08 -25.71 24.98
N GLU A 116 17.36 -26.02 25.19
CA GLU A 116 18.41 -25.02 25.44
C GLU A 116 18.92 -24.36 24.15
N GLY A 117 19.12 -25.13 23.07
CA GLY A 117 19.50 -24.58 21.76
C GLY A 117 18.46 -23.63 21.20
N LYS A 118 17.17 -24.00 21.34
CA LYS A 118 16.03 -23.18 20.95
C LYS A 118 16.00 -21.84 21.71
N LYS A 119 16.13 -21.87 23.04
CA LYS A 119 16.19 -20.64 23.87
C LYS A 119 17.37 -19.74 23.52
N SER A 120 18.53 -20.32 23.25
CA SER A 120 19.71 -19.55 22.83
C SER A 120 19.51 -18.88 21.48
N MET A 121 18.89 -19.56 20.51
CA MET A 121 18.61 -18.97 19.20
C MET A 121 17.52 -17.90 19.25
N GLU A 122 16.48 -18.10 20.07
CA GLU A 122 15.47 -17.09 20.35
C GLU A 122 16.09 -15.82 20.96
N ALA A 123 16.98 -15.96 21.95
CA ALA A 123 17.66 -14.84 22.59
C ALA A 123 18.56 -14.06 21.62
N THR A 124 19.38 -14.75 20.81
CA THR A 124 20.24 -14.09 19.81
C THR A 124 19.40 -13.36 18.76
N ARG A 125 18.29 -13.94 18.29
CA ARG A 125 17.43 -13.31 17.28
C ARG A 125 16.61 -12.16 17.84
N ALA A 126 16.16 -12.24 19.08
CA ALA A 126 15.51 -11.13 19.77
C ALA A 126 16.47 -9.94 19.93
N GLU A 127 17.75 -10.19 20.20
CA GLU A 127 18.75 -9.13 20.28
C GLU A 127 19.05 -8.48 18.91
N ILE A 128 19.14 -9.27 17.85
CA ILE A 128 19.30 -8.75 16.48
C ILE A 128 18.08 -7.88 16.09
N PHE A 129 16.86 -8.36 16.37
CA PHE A 129 15.63 -7.62 16.13
C PHE A 129 15.62 -6.28 16.89
N ARG A 130 15.99 -6.30 18.18
CA ARG A 130 16.11 -5.09 19.01
C ARG A 130 17.08 -4.09 18.38
N ILE A 131 18.24 -4.56 17.91
CA ILE A 131 19.27 -3.73 17.29
C ILE A 131 18.74 -3.03 16.03
N HIS A 132 18.04 -3.73 15.14
CA HIS A 132 17.48 -3.10 13.94
C HIS A 132 16.35 -2.13 14.26
N CYS A 133 15.49 -2.46 15.23
CA CYS A 133 14.44 -1.55 15.69
C CYS A 133 15.04 -0.28 16.34
N ALA A 134 16.11 -0.40 17.12
CA ALA A 134 16.82 0.74 17.69
C ALA A 134 17.40 1.67 16.61
N ALA A 135 18.01 1.10 15.56
CA ALA A 135 18.53 1.86 14.43
C ALA A 135 17.41 2.55 13.62
N LYS A 136 16.26 1.89 13.45
CA LYS A 136 15.08 2.47 12.79
C LYS A 136 14.51 3.66 13.57
N VAL A 137 14.37 3.53 14.89
CA VAL A 137 13.94 4.64 15.77
C VAL A 137 14.92 5.80 15.67
N PHE A 138 16.22 5.53 15.71
CA PHE A 138 17.24 6.55 15.58
C PHE A 138 17.12 7.31 14.25
N ALA A 139 16.89 6.59 13.14
CA ALA A 139 16.69 7.22 11.84
C ALA A 139 15.45 8.12 11.80
N PHE A 140 14.34 7.72 12.41
CA PHE A 140 13.15 8.58 12.54
C PHE A 140 13.40 9.81 13.41
N GLN A 141 14.18 9.66 14.48
CA GLN A 141 14.57 10.77 15.34
C GLN A 141 15.42 11.81 14.60
N MET A 142 16.30 11.38 13.69
CA MET A 142 17.06 12.28 12.83
C MET A 142 16.19 12.98 11.79
N LEU A 143 15.25 12.25 11.16
CA LEU A 143 14.31 12.85 10.21
C LEU A 143 13.39 13.89 10.85
N GLY A 144 13.07 13.72 12.13
CA GLY A 144 12.31 14.69 12.92
C GLY A 144 13.16 15.74 13.64
N ASP A 145 14.47 15.81 13.38
CA ASP A 145 15.43 16.74 14.00
C ASP A 145 15.41 16.76 15.54
N THR A 146 15.25 15.57 16.14
CA THR A 146 15.19 15.38 17.60
C THR A 146 16.50 14.88 18.23
N VAL A 147 17.56 14.72 17.44
CA VAL A 147 18.88 14.25 17.91
C VAL A 147 19.79 15.45 18.13
N GLY A 148 20.30 15.61 19.37
CA GLY A 148 21.27 16.64 19.72
C GLY A 148 22.73 16.21 19.55
N ASP A 149 23.60 17.20 19.34
CA ASP A 149 25.04 16.97 19.09
C ASP A 149 25.82 16.44 20.31
N GLU A 150 25.28 16.60 21.52
CA GLU A 150 25.88 16.10 22.77
C GLU A 150 25.57 14.62 23.04
N GLU A 151 24.67 14.03 22.27
CA GLU A 151 24.28 12.64 22.45
C GLU A 151 25.35 11.68 21.90
N LYS A 152 25.31 10.42 22.36
CA LYS A 152 26.34 9.42 22.05
C LYS A 152 25.74 8.21 21.34
N VAL A 153 26.52 7.55 20.49
CA VAL A 153 26.11 6.31 19.80
C VAL A 153 25.66 5.22 20.80
N VAL A 154 26.36 5.10 21.93
CA VAL A 154 26.11 4.07 22.94
C VAL A 154 24.73 4.23 23.61
N SER A 155 24.23 5.46 23.79
CA SER A 155 22.92 5.68 24.45
C SER A 155 21.75 5.16 23.62
N TYR A 156 21.93 5.02 22.31
CA TYR A 156 20.94 4.46 21.40
C TYR A 156 21.09 2.94 21.26
N ALA A 157 22.34 2.45 21.22
CA ALA A 157 22.64 1.03 21.17
C ALA A 157 22.12 0.26 22.41
N SER A 158 22.10 0.90 23.58
CA SER A 158 21.70 0.29 24.85
C SER A 158 20.21 0.42 25.20
N LYS A 159 19.36 0.95 24.30
CA LYS A 159 17.92 1.10 24.59
C LYS A 159 17.23 -0.26 24.71
N LYS A 160 16.37 -0.39 25.74
CA LYS A 160 15.52 -1.58 25.94
C LYS A 160 14.39 -1.61 24.90
N GLN A 161 13.92 -2.81 24.56
CA GLN A 161 12.86 -3.02 23.58
C GLN A 161 11.58 -2.22 23.89
N GLU A 162 11.14 -2.21 25.15
CA GLU A 162 9.93 -1.47 25.57
C GLU A 162 10.00 0.03 25.20
N SER A 163 11.13 0.67 25.45
CA SER A 163 11.36 2.08 25.11
C SER A 163 11.42 2.31 23.59
N ILE A 164 11.92 1.32 22.85
CA ILE A 164 11.97 1.36 21.37
C ILE A 164 10.54 1.27 20.81
N ASP A 165 9.72 0.36 21.33
CA ASP A 165 8.33 0.18 20.89
C ASP A 165 7.46 1.40 21.21
N GLU A 166 7.62 1.97 22.41
CA GLU A 166 6.97 3.24 22.77
C GLU A 166 7.35 4.38 21.82
N ALA A 167 8.64 4.49 21.47
CA ALA A 167 9.12 5.50 20.53
C ALA A 167 8.57 5.28 19.11
N LEU A 168 8.53 4.04 18.62
CA LEU A 168 7.93 3.71 17.32
C LEU A 168 6.43 4.08 17.28
N ASN A 169 5.68 3.73 18.32
CA ASN A 169 4.26 4.08 18.45
C ASN A 169 4.05 5.60 18.51
N ALA A 170 4.94 6.34 19.17
CA ALA A 170 4.89 7.79 19.21
C ALA A 170 5.14 8.41 17.82
N TRP A 171 6.10 7.89 17.07
CA TRP A 171 6.38 8.33 15.69
C TRP A 171 5.26 8.00 14.72
N GLU A 172 4.55 6.89 14.91
CA GLU A 172 3.35 6.56 14.11
C GLU A 172 2.25 7.60 14.30
N LYS A 173 1.99 8.00 15.55
CA LYS A 173 1.05 9.09 15.88
C LYS A 173 1.53 10.43 15.32
N ALA A 174 2.84 10.66 15.30
CA ALA A 174 3.48 11.88 14.81
C ALA A 174 3.88 11.84 13.32
N ARG A 175 3.36 10.87 12.53
CA ARG A 175 3.78 10.60 11.14
C ARG A 175 3.83 11.81 10.22
N ILE A 176 3.04 12.86 10.49
CA ILE A 176 3.01 14.10 9.71
C ILE A 176 4.38 14.78 9.70
N LYS A 177 5.13 14.72 10.81
CA LYS A 177 6.49 15.29 10.93
C LYS A 177 7.53 14.59 10.05
N LEU A 178 7.26 13.35 9.68
CA LEU A 178 8.17 12.54 8.85
C LEU A 178 7.83 12.62 7.36
N LYS A 179 6.62 13.05 6.99
CA LYS A 179 6.13 13.02 5.60
C LYS A 179 6.97 13.87 4.64
N GLU A 180 7.25 15.11 5.04
CA GLU A 180 7.97 16.07 4.22
C GLU A 180 9.44 15.68 3.99
N PRO A 181 10.25 15.38 5.04
CA PRO A 181 11.62 14.94 4.83
C PRO A 181 11.69 13.58 4.12
N MET A 182 10.72 12.68 4.32
CA MET A 182 10.68 11.40 3.61
C MET A 182 10.39 11.57 2.11
N ALA A 183 9.48 12.47 1.73
CA ALA A 183 9.13 12.72 0.33
C ALA A 183 10.31 13.31 -0.49
N ASP A 184 11.08 14.22 0.12
CA ASP A 184 12.29 14.78 -0.52
C ASP A 184 13.37 13.70 -0.73
N ILE A 185 13.60 12.88 0.30
CA ILE A 185 14.55 11.76 0.23
C ILE A 185 14.12 10.73 -0.83
N GLU A 186 12.84 10.36 -0.84
CA GLU A 186 12.25 9.43 -1.81
C GLU A 186 12.43 9.93 -3.24
N HIS A 187 12.16 11.19 -3.50
CA HIS A 187 12.34 11.81 -4.81
C HIS A 187 13.81 11.75 -5.28
N CYS A 188 14.76 12.06 -4.40
CA CYS A 188 16.19 11.96 -4.71
C CYS A 188 16.64 10.51 -4.98
N TRP A 189 16.08 9.55 -4.24
CA TRP A 189 16.37 8.14 -4.42
C TRP A 189 15.86 7.62 -5.77
N VAL A 190 14.61 7.94 -6.13
CA VAL A 190 14.01 7.58 -7.43
C VAL A 190 14.84 8.14 -8.57
N ALA A 191 15.18 9.44 -8.53
CA ALA A 191 15.95 10.09 -9.57
C ALA A 191 17.37 9.48 -9.75
N LYS A 192 18.02 9.05 -8.66
CA LYS A 192 19.33 8.40 -8.73
C LYS A 192 19.25 6.99 -9.28
N HIS A 193 18.26 6.20 -8.85
CA HIS A 193 18.06 4.84 -9.36
C HIS A 193 17.67 4.84 -10.84
N GLU A 194 16.81 5.76 -11.28
CA GLU A 194 16.50 5.96 -12.70
C GLU A 194 17.78 6.29 -13.51
N LYS A 195 18.67 7.11 -12.94
CA LYS A 195 19.94 7.49 -13.58
C LYS A 195 20.94 6.33 -13.66
N GLU A 196 21.08 5.54 -12.60
CA GLU A 196 21.96 4.35 -12.58
C GLU A 196 21.47 3.30 -13.56
N GLN A 197 20.17 3.11 -13.66
CA GLN A 197 19.56 2.22 -14.65
C GLN A 197 19.80 2.70 -16.08
N CYS A 198 19.57 4.00 -16.36
CA CYS A 198 19.92 4.60 -17.63
C CYS A 198 21.42 4.46 -17.95
N GLY A 199 22.31 4.59 -16.95
CA GLY A 199 23.76 4.38 -17.12
C GLY A 199 24.12 2.93 -17.46
N SER A 200 23.53 1.96 -16.76
CA SER A 200 23.70 0.53 -17.04
C SER A 200 23.20 0.14 -18.44
N LEU A 201 22.18 0.82 -18.95
CA LEU A 201 21.71 0.64 -20.32
C LEU A 201 22.74 1.11 -21.35
N TYR A 202 23.43 2.24 -21.11
CA TYR A 202 24.47 2.71 -22.03
C TYR A 202 25.67 1.76 -22.07
N GLU A 203 26.08 1.20 -20.94
CA GLU A 203 27.13 0.18 -20.89
C GLU A 203 26.69 -1.12 -21.58
N THR A 204 25.44 -1.53 -21.37
CA THR A 204 24.91 -2.74 -22.02
C THR A 204 24.73 -2.51 -23.53
N ALA A 205 24.28 -1.32 -23.97
CA ALA A 205 24.22 -0.89 -25.37
C ALA A 205 25.62 -0.85 -26.02
N ALA A 206 26.65 -0.41 -25.31
CA ALA A 206 28.04 -0.42 -25.79
C ALA A 206 28.61 -1.85 -25.94
N VAL A 207 28.09 -2.83 -25.17
CA VAL A 207 28.40 -4.26 -25.35
C VAL A 207 27.63 -4.84 -26.56
N PHE A 208 26.42 -4.37 -26.85
CA PHE A 208 25.65 -4.76 -28.04
C PHE A 208 26.29 -4.30 -29.36
N ASP A 209 26.89 -3.10 -29.39
CA ASP A 209 27.66 -2.62 -30.55
C ASP A 209 28.86 -3.53 -30.90
N LYS A 210 29.36 -4.30 -29.94
CA LYS A 210 30.47 -5.26 -30.13
C LYS A 210 30.01 -6.67 -30.52
N GLN A 211 28.71 -6.98 -30.43
CA GLN A 211 28.15 -8.30 -30.78
C GLN A 211 26.77 -8.16 -31.47
N PRO A 212 26.73 -7.84 -32.77
CA PRO A 212 25.49 -7.49 -33.49
C PRO A 212 24.50 -8.65 -33.72
N ASN A 213 24.85 -9.89 -33.36
CA ASN A 213 24.05 -11.09 -33.67
C ASN A 213 23.18 -11.62 -32.51
N LYS A 214 22.95 -10.83 -31.45
CA LYS A 214 21.98 -11.18 -30.39
C LYS A 214 20.89 -10.12 -30.30
N ALA A 215 19.76 -10.38 -30.93
CA ALA A 215 18.54 -9.58 -30.77
C ALA A 215 17.93 -9.86 -29.38
N ILE A 216 18.27 -9.02 -28.40
CA ILE A 216 17.65 -9.03 -27.07
C ILE A 216 17.27 -7.58 -26.74
N ALA A 217 15.99 -7.33 -26.47
CA ALA A 217 15.50 -6.01 -26.09
C ALA A 217 15.96 -5.67 -24.66
N LEU A 218 16.60 -4.52 -24.50
CA LEU A 218 16.95 -3.95 -23.19
C LEU A 218 15.67 -3.46 -22.49
N LEU A 219 15.15 -4.27 -21.56
CA LEU A 219 14.03 -3.91 -20.70
C LEU A 219 14.55 -3.29 -19.40
N LEU A 220 14.21 -2.02 -19.16
CA LEU A 220 14.42 -1.33 -17.89
C LEU A 220 13.46 -1.87 -16.81
N PRO A 221 13.93 -2.36 -15.66
CA PRO A 221 13.06 -2.54 -14.49
C PRO A 221 12.82 -1.16 -13.86
N SER A 222 11.58 -0.70 -13.68
CA SER A 222 11.33 0.54 -12.93
C SER A 222 11.62 0.33 -11.43
N VAL A 223 12.54 1.10 -10.84
CA VAL A 223 12.71 1.13 -9.38
C VAL A 223 11.68 2.07 -8.76
N THR A 224 10.78 1.53 -7.95
CA THR A 224 9.87 2.31 -7.12
C THR A 224 10.25 2.16 -5.65
N ALA A 225 10.28 3.29 -4.95
CA ALA A 225 10.59 3.37 -3.54
C ALA A 225 9.54 2.63 -2.73
N LYS A 226 9.95 1.68 -1.90
CA LYS A 226 9.03 1.00 -0.97
C LYS A 226 8.84 1.90 0.23
N ALA A 227 7.62 2.42 0.40
CA ALA A 227 7.25 3.12 1.62
C ALA A 227 7.45 2.21 2.85
N PRO A 228 8.09 2.72 3.92
CA PRO A 228 8.35 1.92 5.10
C PRO A 228 7.04 1.46 5.76
N MET A 229 6.84 0.15 5.97
CA MET A 229 5.67 -0.40 6.66
C MET A 229 6.02 -0.90 8.07
N LEU A 230 5.05 -0.76 8.98
CA LEU A 230 5.11 -1.10 10.40
C LEU A 230 5.45 -2.59 10.65
N PRO A 231 6.01 -2.92 11.83
CA PRO A 231 6.12 -4.31 12.29
C PRO A 231 4.71 -4.90 12.52
N ILE A 232 4.51 -6.09 11.97
CA ILE A 232 3.28 -6.88 12.02
C ILE A 232 3.05 -7.39 13.46
N GLN A 233 1.83 -7.28 13.98
CA GLN A 233 1.49 -7.77 15.33
C GLN A 233 1.23 -9.28 15.37
N GLU A 234 1.42 -9.90 16.54
CA GLU A 234 1.10 -11.30 16.83
C GLU A 234 -0.40 -11.55 16.63
N GLY A 235 -0.76 -12.11 15.46
CA GLY A 235 -2.14 -12.35 15.05
C GLY A 235 -2.40 -12.14 13.55
N GLU A 236 -1.55 -11.37 12.86
CA GLU A 236 -1.69 -11.15 11.42
C GLU A 236 -0.98 -12.23 10.58
N LEU A 237 -0.34 -13.21 11.25
CA LEU A 237 0.41 -14.31 10.62
C LEU A 237 -0.48 -15.35 9.90
N GLN A 238 -1.80 -15.36 10.18
CA GLN A 238 -2.76 -16.20 9.45
C GLN A 238 -3.00 -15.75 7.99
N TYR A 239 -2.47 -14.59 7.60
CA TYR A 239 -2.49 -14.10 6.21
C TYR A 239 -1.24 -14.46 5.40
N LEU A 240 -0.25 -15.15 5.99
CA LEU A 240 1.03 -15.47 5.36
C LEU A 240 1.15 -16.94 4.87
N LEU A 241 0.02 -17.46 4.34
CA LEU A 241 -0.14 -18.59 3.40
C LEU A 241 -0.50 -19.96 4.04
N PRO A 242 -1.53 -20.67 3.54
CA PRO A 242 -1.46 -21.35 2.23
C PRO A 242 -2.75 -21.31 1.40
N GLY A 243 -2.60 -21.10 0.10
CA GLY A 243 -3.70 -21.15 -0.88
C GLY A 243 -3.82 -19.84 -1.65
N LYS A 244 -3.71 -19.95 -2.98
CA LYS A 244 -3.85 -18.90 -4.01
C LYS A 244 -4.55 -17.63 -3.50
N SER A 245 -3.78 -16.75 -2.87
CA SER A 245 -4.24 -15.44 -2.38
C SER A 245 -3.38 -14.42 -3.09
N ALA A 246 -3.96 -13.89 -4.17
CA ALA A 246 -3.46 -12.77 -4.92
C ALA A 246 -3.39 -11.51 -4.04
N THR A 247 -2.66 -10.51 -4.54
CA THR A 247 -2.55 -9.11 -4.07
C THR A 247 -1.52 -8.92 -2.94
N LEU A 248 -0.22 -8.88 -3.25
CA LEU A 248 0.50 -7.68 -3.69
C LEU A 248 1.61 -8.02 -4.70
N LEU A 249 1.25 -8.70 -5.78
CA LEU A 249 2.06 -8.65 -7.00
C LEU A 249 1.82 -7.27 -7.61
N LEU A 250 2.72 -6.32 -7.34
CA LEU A 250 2.90 -5.19 -8.26
C LEU A 250 3.26 -5.82 -9.60
N ASP A 251 2.27 -5.87 -10.49
CA ASP A 251 2.43 -6.31 -11.86
C ASP A 251 3.51 -5.43 -12.51
N THR A 252 4.69 -6.01 -12.70
CA THR A 252 5.87 -5.37 -13.30
C THR A 252 5.74 -5.20 -14.82
N SER A 253 4.58 -5.54 -15.40
CA SER A 253 4.31 -5.25 -16.80
C SER A 253 4.31 -3.74 -17.04
N THR A 254 4.85 -3.30 -18.16
CA THR A 254 4.80 -1.88 -18.54
C THR A 254 3.34 -1.39 -18.52
N PRO A 255 3.07 -0.14 -18.08
CA PRO A 255 1.75 0.44 -18.22
C PRO A 255 1.36 0.39 -19.69
N SER A 256 0.41 -0.46 -20.04
CA SER A 256 -0.10 -0.47 -21.41
C SER A 256 -0.75 0.88 -21.69
N GLU A 257 -0.77 1.29 -22.95
CA GLU A 257 -1.49 2.49 -23.37
C GLU A 257 -2.94 2.45 -22.87
N GLY A 258 -3.57 1.26 -22.95
CA GLY A 258 -4.90 1.01 -22.38
C GLY A 258 -5.00 1.25 -20.87
N TRP A 259 -3.99 0.89 -20.07
CA TRP A 259 -3.97 1.19 -18.64
C TRP A 259 -3.85 2.68 -18.37
N MET A 260 -3.02 3.40 -19.12
CA MET A 260 -2.86 4.85 -18.95
C MET A 260 -4.15 5.61 -19.32
N ILE A 261 -4.80 5.20 -20.41
CA ILE A 261 -6.10 5.74 -20.83
C ILE A 261 -7.15 5.42 -19.76
N ALA A 262 -7.25 4.17 -19.32
CA ALA A 262 -8.22 3.77 -18.30
C ALA A 262 -8.03 4.51 -16.98
N LYS A 263 -6.78 4.71 -16.53
CA LYS A 263 -6.47 5.47 -15.31
C LYS A 263 -6.89 6.93 -15.44
N ARG A 264 -6.62 7.58 -16.58
CA ARG A 264 -7.02 8.97 -16.83
C ARG A 264 -8.54 9.11 -16.82
N LEU A 265 -9.23 8.26 -17.59
CA LEU A 265 -10.68 8.26 -17.68
C LEU A 265 -11.35 7.94 -16.34
N LEU A 266 -10.77 7.08 -15.50
CA LEU A 266 -11.29 6.83 -14.15
C LEU A 266 -11.16 8.03 -13.23
N VAL A 267 -10.07 8.80 -13.33
CA VAL A 267 -9.91 10.05 -12.55
C VAL A 267 -10.96 11.08 -12.98
N GLU A 268 -11.28 11.15 -14.26
CA GLU A 268 -12.33 12.03 -14.79
C GLU A 268 -13.73 11.53 -14.41
N ALA A 269 -13.99 10.22 -14.51
CA ALA A 269 -15.25 9.58 -14.13
C ALA A 269 -15.62 9.77 -12.66
N ARG A 270 -14.63 10.00 -11.79
CA ARG A 270 -14.85 10.28 -10.37
C ARG A 270 -15.32 11.71 -10.11
N LYS A 271 -15.01 12.65 -11.01
CA LYS A 271 -15.31 14.08 -10.84
C LYS A 271 -16.59 14.48 -11.57
N SER A 272 -16.88 13.85 -12.69
CA SER A 272 -18.01 14.19 -13.54
C SER A 272 -18.46 13.00 -14.38
N LYS A 273 -19.66 13.10 -14.95
CA LYS A 273 -20.15 12.13 -15.93
C LYS A 273 -19.26 12.15 -17.17
N LEU A 274 -18.80 10.98 -17.62
CA LEU A 274 -17.99 10.86 -18.82
C LEU A 274 -18.83 11.08 -20.09
N SER A 275 -18.17 11.42 -21.19
CA SER A 275 -18.80 11.37 -22.52
C SER A 275 -19.16 9.92 -22.86
N LYS A 276 -20.14 9.69 -23.75
CA LYS A 276 -20.51 8.32 -24.14
C LYS A 276 -19.35 7.56 -24.77
N ASP A 277 -18.51 8.25 -25.54
CA ASP A 277 -17.37 7.64 -26.22
C ASP A 277 -16.29 7.25 -25.22
N ASP A 278 -16.00 8.11 -24.23
CA ASP A 278 -15.05 7.83 -23.15
C ASP A 278 -15.56 6.72 -22.21
N GLU A 279 -16.87 6.71 -21.93
CA GLU A 279 -17.51 5.66 -21.13
C GLU A 279 -17.38 4.30 -21.82
N GLN A 280 -17.68 4.20 -23.12
CA GLN A 280 -17.52 2.95 -23.89
C GLN A 280 -16.05 2.54 -23.99
N THR A 281 -15.15 3.49 -24.20
CA THR A 281 -13.70 3.24 -24.24
C THR A 281 -13.22 2.66 -22.92
N LEU A 282 -13.60 3.26 -21.79
CA LEU A 282 -13.23 2.76 -20.47
C LEU A 282 -13.83 1.37 -20.21
N LEU A 283 -15.12 1.16 -20.51
CA LEU A 283 -15.78 -0.14 -20.33
C LEU A 283 -15.11 -1.26 -21.12
N GLY A 284 -14.66 -0.96 -22.35
CA GLY A 284 -13.93 -1.91 -23.21
C GLY A 284 -12.51 -2.23 -22.70
N LEU A 285 -11.88 -1.29 -22.00
CA LEU A 285 -10.53 -1.46 -21.44
C LEU A 285 -10.51 -2.17 -20.08
N LEU A 286 -11.59 -2.08 -19.30
CA LEU A 286 -11.67 -2.72 -17.99
C LEU A 286 -11.63 -4.26 -18.13
N ASN A 287 -10.68 -4.93 -17.50
CA ASN A 287 -10.64 -6.38 -17.30
C ASN A 287 -10.17 -6.69 -15.86
N GLU A 288 -10.26 -7.94 -15.41
CA GLU A 288 -9.90 -8.33 -14.02
C GLU A 288 -8.48 -7.92 -13.64
N LEU A 289 -7.51 -8.14 -14.54
CA LEU A 289 -6.10 -7.79 -14.33
C LEU A 289 -5.91 -6.27 -14.23
N LEU A 290 -6.55 -5.52 -15.11
CA LEU A 290 -6.45 -4.06 -15.18
C LEU A 290 -7.16 -3.40 -13.99
N VAL A 291 -8.32 -3.92 -13.56
CA VAL A 291 -9.03 -3.44 -12.36
C VAL A 291 -8.23 -3.71 -11.09
N SER A 292 -7.65 -4.90 -10.98
CA SER A 292 -6.70 -5.24 -9.91
C SER A 292 -5.51 -4.27 -9.89
N ARG A 293 -4.94 -3.97 -11.06
CA ARG A 293 -3.78 -3.08 -11.22
C ARG A 293 -4.09 -1.60 -10.97
N LEU A 294 -5.32 -1.15 -11.24
CA LEU A 294 -5.75 0.23 -10.99
C LEU A 294 -5.93 0.53 -9.50
N GLY A 295 -6.21 -0.48 -8.68
CA GLY A 295 -6.34 -0.36 -7.23
C GLY A 295 -7.48 0.57 -6.82
N VAL A 296 -8.73 0.10 -6.96
CA VAL A 296 -9.92 0.91 -6.66
C VAL A 296 -10.30 0.82 -5.19
N SER A 297 -10.34 1.96 -4.49
CA SER A 297 -10.75 2.04 -3.07
C SER A 297 -12.28 2.19 -2.92
N PRO A 298 -12.87 1.86 -1.75
CA PRO A 298 -14.31 2.07 -1.49
C PRO A 298 -14.77 3.51 -1.73
N GLN A 299 -13.93 4.49 -1.37
CA GLN A 299 -14.22 5.90 -1.58
C GLN A 299 -14.26 6.26 -3.07
N GLN A 300 -13.30 5.75 -3.85
CA GLN A 300 -13.26 5.95 -5.31
C GLN A 300 -14.46 5.30 -5.99
N LEU A 301 -14.88 4.11 -5.54
CA LEU A 301 -16.11 3.45 -5.99
C LEU A 301 -17.35 4.30 -5.69
N SER A 302 -17.42 4.91 -4.50
CA SER A 302 -18.54 5.80 -4.15
C SER A 302 -18.59 7.03 -5.05
N GLU A 303 -17.44 7.62 -5.39
CA GLU A 303 -17.37 8.75 -6.32
C GLU A 303 -17.78 8.36 -7.74
N LEU A 304 -17.36 7.19 -8.22
CA LEU A 304 -17.82 6.62 -9.49
C LEU A 304 -19.33 6.37 -9.47
N ALA A 305 -19.87 5.83 -8.39
CA ALA A 305 -21.30 5.56 -8.25
C ALA A 305 -22.16 6.82 -8.29
N MET A 306 -21.63 7.98 -7.89
CA MET A 306 -22.35 9.25 -7.96
C MET A 306 -22.54 9.76 -9.40
N HIS A 307 -21.57 9.56 -10.28
CA HIS A 307 -21.57 10.18 -11.61
C HIS A 307 -21.69 9.18 -12.77
N ASN A 308 -21.14 7.97 -12.62
CA ASN A 308 -20.99 6.96 -13.67
C ASN A 308 -21.32 5.54 -13.14
N PRO A 309 -22.60 5.22 -12.90
CA PRO A 309 -23.02 3.94 -12.30
C PRO A 309 -22.69 2.70 -13.13
N GLU A 310 -22.69 2.79 -14.46
CA GLU A 310 -22.36 1.66 -15.35
C GLU A 310 -20.88 1.26 -15.25
N ILE A 311 -19.98 2.25 -15.17
CA ILE A 311 -18.55 2.01 -14.91
C ILE A 311 -18.34 1.41 -13.53
N CYS A 312 -19.02 1.94 -12.51
CA CYS A 312 -18.96 1.41 -11.15
C CYS A 312 -19.37 -0.07 -11.10
N ALA A 313 -20.45 -0.44 -11.79
CA ALA A 313 -20.89 -1.84 -11.86
C ALA A 313 -19.89 -2.74 -12.57
N SER A 314 -19.31 -2.29 -13.69
CA SER A 314 -18.29 -3.02 -14.43
C SER A 314 -17.03 -3.26 -13.60
N VAL A 315 -16.62 -2.28 -12.79
CA VAL A 315 -15.52 -2.44 -11.83
C VAL A 315 -15.87 -3.50 -10.78
N LEU A 316 -17.07 -3.44 -10.17
CA LEU A 316 -17.49 -4.41 -9.14
C LEU A 316 -17.53 -5.86 -9.65
N LEU A 317 -17.90 -6.08 -10.92
CA LEU A 317 -17.87 -7.41 -11.56
C LEU A 317 -16.45 -7.98 -11.71
N LYS A 318 -15.44 -7.11 -11.76
CA LYS A 318 -14.03 -7.45 -12.04
C LYS A 318 -13.13 -7.39 -10.80
N VAL A 319 -13.69 -7.03 -9.65
CA VAL A 319 -13.01 -7.04 -8.34
C VAL A 319 -13.06 -8.45 -7.75
N PRO A 320 -12.05 -8.87 -6.97
CA PRO A 320 -12.08 -10.15 -6.27
C PRO A 320 -13.35 -10.35 -5.44
N SER A 321 -13.99 -11.51 -5.59
CA SER A 321 -15.27 -11.85 -4.96
C SER A 321 -15.27 -11.73 -3.43
N SER A 322 -14.11 -11.90 -2.79
CA SER A 322 -13.92 -11.70 -1.35
C SER A 322 -14.16 -10.26 -0.88
N SER A 323 -13.90 -9.27 -1.74
CA SER A 323 -14.00 -7.84 -1.41
C SER A 323 -15.29 -7.20 -1.93
N THR A 324 -15.91 -7.78 -2.96
CA THR A 324 -17.08 -7.22 -3.63
C THR A 324 -18.27 -7.02 -2.70
N GLY A 325 -18.55 -7.97 -1.80
CA GLY A 325 -19.60 -7.84 -0.79
C GLY A 325 -19.43 -6.59 0.08
N ALA A 326 -18.22 -6.36 0.59
CA ALA A 326 -17.90 -5.22 1.43
C ALA A 326 -18.03 -3.88 0.68
N PHE A 327 -17.61 -3.82 -0.59
CA PHE A 327 -17.75 -2.61 -1.40
C PHE A 327 -19.22 -2.27 -1.68
N ILE A 328 -20.06 -3.27 -1.98
CA ILE A 328 -21.49 -3.03 -2.23
C ILE A 328 -22.19 -2.59 -0.93
N GLN A 329 -21.85 -3.18 0.21
CA GLN A 329 -22.34 -2.70 1.52
C GLN A 329 -21.94 -1.26 1.79
N TYR A 330 -20.70 -0.89 1.46
CA TYR A 330 -20.22 0.49 1.60
C TYR A 330 -21.03 1.46 0.73
N LEU A 331 -21.29 1.11 -0.53
CA LEU A 331 -22.10 1.93 -1.44
C LEU A 331 -23.56 2.08 -0.96
N LEU A 332 -24.17 0.99 -0.48
CA LEU A 332 -25.54 0.99 0.05
C LEU A 332 -25.71 1.85 1.31
N LYS A 333 -24.65 1.99 2.10
CA LYS A 333 -24.61 2.87 3.29
C LYS A 333 -24.14 4.29 2.96
N GLY A 334 -23.57 4.49 1.76
CA GLY A 334 -23.08 5.77 1.29
C GLY A 334 -24.17 6.70 0.77
N ASN A 335 -23.77 7.91 0.38
CA ASN A 335 -24.68 8.94 -0.14
C ASN A 335 -24.80 8.86 -1.68
N VAL A 336 -25.07 7.66 -2.21
CA VAL A 336 -25.23 7.44 -3.65
C VAL A 336 -26.69 7.70 -4.06
N PRO A 337 -26.96 8.38 -5.19
CA PRO A 337 -28.33 8.54 -5.71
C PRO A 337 -29.03 7.18 -5.90
N GLU A 338 -30.33 7.13 -5.57
CA GLU A 338 -31.09 5.86 -5.56
C GLU A 338 -31.14 5.19 -6.94
N ASP A 339 -31.34 5.97 -7.99
CA ASP A 339 -31.40 5.48 -9.37
C ASP A 339 -30.05 4.90 -9.82
N ASN A 340 -28.95 5.53 -9.40
CA ASN A 340 -27.59 5.05 -9.67
C ASN A 340 -27.33 3.75 -8.92
N MET A 341 -27.72 3.67 -7.66
CA MET A 341 -27.55 2.45 -6.85
C MET A 341 -28.37 1.28 -7.42
N GLN A 342 -29.61 1.53 -7.84
CA GLN A 342 -30.46 0.53 -8.50
C GLN A 342 -29.81 0.02 -9.80
N THR A 343 -29.25 0.94 -10.61
CA THR A 343 -28.51 0.59 -11.82
C THR A 343 -27.30 -0.30 -11.50
N ILE A 344 -26.50 0.07 -10.50
CA ILE A 344 -25.33 -0.70 -10.07
C ILE A 344 -25.72 -2.11 -9.62
N LEU A 345 -26.77 -2.26 -8.81
CA LEU A 345 -27.23 -3.57 -8.34
C LEU A 345 -27.69 -4.48 -9.47
N LEU A 346 -28.42 -3.94 -10.46
CA LEU A 346 -28.89 -4.72 -11.60
C LEU A 346 -27.73 -5.18 -12.49
N ARG A 347 -26.77 -4.29 -12.75
CA ARG A 347 -25.61 -4.54 -13.61
C ARG A 347 -24.55 -5.42 -12.94
N ALA A 348 -24.36 -5.31 -11.63
CA ALA A 348 -23.44 -6.12 -10.84
C ALA A 348 -24.12 -7.34 -10.20
N SER A 349 -25.25 -7.80 -10.74
CA SER A 349 -26.07 -8.82 -10.10
C SER A 349 -25.39 -10.19 -9.97
N GLY A 350 -24.48 -10.55 -10.88
CA GLY A 350 -23.69 -11.78 -10.82
C GLY A 350 -22.74 -11.89 -9.62
N VAL A 351 -22.44 -10.78 -8.93
CA VAL A 351 -21.53 -10.74 -7.77
C VAL A 351 -22.24 -10.31 -6.48
N LEU A 352 -23.57 -10.18 -6.50
CA LEU A 352 -24.34 -9.83 -5.31
C LEU A 352 -24.37 -10.98 -4.31
N GLN A 353 -24.11 -10.65 -3.04
CA GLN A 353 -24.34 -11.55 -1.94
C GLN A 353 -25.70 -11.28 -1.30
N GLN A 354 -26.25 -12.28 -0.62
CA GLN A 354 -27.57 -12.15 0.01
C GLN A 354 -27.62 -11.02 1.07
N VAL A 355 -26.50 -10.74 1.74
CA VAL A 355 -26.39 -9.62 2.67
C VAL A 355 -26.63 -8.26 1.97
N ASN A 356 -26.23 -8.13 0.69
CA ASN A 356 -26.41 -6.90 -0.10
C ASN A 356 -27.87 -6.66 -0.44
N VAL A 357 -28.58 -7.72 -0.83
CA VAL A 357 -30.02 -7.67 -1.13
C VAL A 357 -30.81 -7.29 0.12
N ARG A 358 -30.50 -7.89 1.27
CA ARG A 358 -31.13 -7.57 2.56
C ARG A 358 -30.90 -6.12 2.96
N THR A 359 -29.67 -5.63 2.88
CA THR A 359 -29.35 -4.23 3.19
C THR A 359 -30.09 -3.29 2.25
N PHE A 360 -30.13 -3.57 0.94
CA PHE A 360 -30.87 -2.76 -0.02
C PHE A 360 -32.37 -2.68 0.29
N ILE A 361 -33.02 -3.83 0.52
CA ILE A 361 -34.45 -3.89 0.87
C ILE A 361 -34.71 -3.10 2.17
N SER A 362 -33.91 -3.34 3.21
CA SER A 362 -34.06 -2.65 4.49
C SER A 362 -33.91 -1.14 4.36
N THR A 363 -32.90 -0.66 3.62
CA THR A 363 -32.66 0.78 3.41
C THR A 363 -33.82 1.42 2.63
N MET A 364 -34.32 0.75 1.59
CA MET A 364 -35.44 1.28 0.80
C MET A 364 -36.75 1.29 1.59
N LEU A 365 -37.04 0.25 2.37
CA LEU A 365 -38.21 0.20 3.24
C LEU A 365 -38.19 1.33 4.29
N ASN A 366 -37.04 1.57 4.93
CA ASN A 366 -36.90 2.66 5.90
C ASN A 366 -37.14 4.03 5.25
N LYS A 367 -36.56 4.28 4.07
CA LYS A 367 -36.74 5.54 3.33
C LYS A 367 -38.18 5.76 2.84
N LEU A 368 -38.90 4.68 2.52
CA LEU A 368 -40.31 4.74 2.14
C LEU A 368 -41.22 4.98 3.37
N LYS A 369 -40.85 4.47 4.56
CA LYS A 369 -41.56 4.70 5.82
C LYS A 369 -41.35 6.12 6.38
N GLU A 370 -40.16 6.71 6.22
CA GLU A 370 -39.82 8.05 6.76
C GLU A 370 -40.43 9.23 5.98
N LYS A 371 -40.66 9.10 4.66
CA LYS A 371 -41.16 10.19 3.81
C LYS A 371 -42.63 9.97 3.44
N GLY A 372 -43.53 10.25 4.38
CA GLY A 372 -44.97 10.26 4.14
C GLY A 372 -45.40 11.30 3.09
N GLY A 373 -46.16 10.86 2.09
CA GLY A 373 -47.15 11.70 1.37
C GLY A 373 -46.66 12.69 0.32
N SER A 374 -45.91 12.26 -0.72
CA SER A 374 -45.73 13.08 -1.93
C SER A 374 -45.70 12.23 -3.20
N ASN A 375 -46.00 12.81 -4.37
CA ASN A 375 -45.90 12.14 -5.68
C ASN A 375 -44.52 11.48 -5.91
N SER A 376 -43.45 12.07 -5.34
CA SER A 376 -42.09 11.51 -5.40
C SER A 376 -41.94 10.16 -4.68
N ALA A 377 -42.81 9.81 -3.73
CA ALA A 377 -42.78 8.53 -3.03
C ALA A 377 -43.40 7.41 -3.87
N SER A 378 -44.44 7.71 -4.65
CA SER A 378 -45.08 6.76 -5.57
C SER A 378 -44.12 6.34 -6.70
N GLU A 379 -43.36 7.29 -7.24
CA GLU A 379 -42.38 7.03 -8.29
C GLU A 379 -41.16 6.25 -7.77
N ARG A 380 -40.67 6.59 -6.57
CA ARG A 380 -39.64 5.81 -5.88
C ARG A 380 -40.08 4.38 -5.57
N LEU A 381 -41.34 4.19 -5.14
CA LEU A 381 -41.92 2.87 -4.92
C LEU A 381 -42.02 2.08 -6.24
N LYS A 382 -42.41 2.73 -7.33
CA LYS A 382 -42.46 2.12 -8.68
C LYS A 382 -41.06 1.66 -9.12
N SER A 383 -40.04 2.51 -8.98
CA SER A 383 -38.66 2.17 -9.33
C SER A 383 -38.13 1.04 -8.46
N PHE A 384 -38.35 1.11 -7.14
CA PHE A 384 -37.98 0.03 -6.22
C PHE A 384 -38.63 -1.31 -6.58
N ALA A 385 -39.94 -1.32 -6.87
CA ALA A 385 -40.66 -2.52 -7.28
C ALA A 385 -40.09 -3.11 -8.58
N LEU A 386 -39.75 -2.25 -9.54
CA LEU A 386 -39.13 -2.62 -10.82
C LEU A 386 -37.75 -3.26 -10.62
N THR A 387 -36.87 -2.62 -9.85
CA THR A 387 -35.53 -3.14 -9.57
C THR A 387 -35.61 -4.46 -8.81
N LEU A 388 -36.45 -4.55 -7.78
CA LEU A 388 -36.61 -5.77 -6.99
C LEU A 388 -37.13 -6.92 -7.86
N HIS A 389 -38.12 -6.66 -8.71
CA HIS A 389 -38.63 -7.65 -9.66
C HIS A 389 -37.54 -8.12 -10.63
N GLN A 390 -36.75 -7.21 -11.19
CA GLN A 390 -35.65 -7.59 -12.08
C GLN A 390 -34.55 -8.39 -11.37
N LEU A 391 -34.22 -8.05 -10.13
CA LEU A 391 -33.24 -8.81 -9.34
C LEU A 391 -33.75 -10.24 -9.05
N VAL A 392 -34.99 -10.38 -8.60
CA VAL A 392 -35.56 -11.66 -8.16
C VAL A 392 -35.96 -12.55 -9.34
N MET A 393 -36.53 -12.00 -10.41
CA MET A 393 -37.05 -12.79 -11.52
C MET A 393 -36.03 -13.04 -12.64
N LYS A 394 -35.10 -12.10 -12.85
CA LYS A 394 -34.07 -12.24 -13.90
C LYS A 394 -32.73 -12.62 -13.30
N ALA A 395 -32.19 -11.82 -12.38
CA ALA A 395 -30.83 -12.05 -11.89
C ALA A 395 -30.69 -13.29 -10.99
N ALA A 396 -31.74 -13.68 -10.26
CA ALA A 396 -31.71 -14.89 -9.44
C ALA A 396 -31.51 -16.19 -10.25
N LYS A 397 -31.79 -16.16 -11.57
CA LYS A 397 -31.50 -17.28 -12.48
C LYS A 397 -30.00 -17.53 -12.63
N GLU A 398 -29.22 -16.45 -12.60
CA GLU A 398 -27.76 -16.47 -12.76
C GLU A 398 -27.05 -16.54 -11.40
N ASN A 399 -27.63 -15.93 -10.36
CA ASN A 399 -27.08 -15.89 -9.02
C ASN A 399 -28.10 -16.36 -7.96
N ARG A 400 -27.92 -17.60 -7.47
CA ARG A 400 -28.80 -18.24 -6.47
C ARG A 400 -28.82 -17.55 -5.11
N GLU A 401 -27.87 -16.66 -4.83
CA GLU A 401 -27.85 -15.91 -3.57
C GLU A 401 -28.88 -14.78 -3.54
N ILE A 402 -29.51 -14.43 -4.66
CA ILE A 402 -30.52 -13.37 -4.75
C ILE A 402 -31.91 -13.95 -4.45
N PHE A 403 -32.43 -13.71 -3.25
CA PHE A 403 -33.81 -14.04 -2.90
C PHE A 403 -34.39 -13.10 -1.85
N ILE A 404 -35.71 -12.99 -1.78
CA ILE A 404 -36.38 -12.22 -0.73
C ILE A 404 -36.43 -13.07 0.53
N ALA A 405 -35.72 -12.64 1.58
CA ALA A 405 -35.76 -13.33 2.87
C ALA A 405 -37.14 -13.17 3.54
N ASP A 406 -37.61 -14.23 4.22
CA ASP A 406 -38.96 -14.29 4.79
C ASP A 406 -39.27 -13.14 5.75
N ALA A 407 -38.26 -12.67 6.48
CA ALA A 407 -38.37 -11.53 7.39
C ALA A 407 -38.88 -10.24 6.72
N PHE A 408 -38.63 -10.04 5.43
CA PHE A 408 -39.06 -8.83 4.71
C PHE A 408 -40.38 -8.99 3.97
N ARG A 409 -40.95 -10.22 3.87
CA ARG A 409 -42.14 -10.47 3.05
C ARG A 409 -43.36 -9.72 3.55
N ALA A 410 -43.61 -9.70 4.87
CA ALA A 410 -44.76 -9.02 5.46
C ALA A 410 -44.68 -7.49 5.27
N ASP A 411 -43.51 -6.91 5.49
CA ASP A 411 -43.27 -5.47 5.29
C ASP A 411 -43.43 -5.07 3.81
N LEU A 412 -42.89 -5.86 2.88
CA LEU A 412 -43.03 -5.61 1.44
C LEU A 412 -44.48 -5.77 0.98
N GLU A 413 -45.20 -6.78 1.48
CA GLU A 413 -46.62 -7.00 1.17
C GLU A 413 -47.46 -5.81 1.62
N GLN A 414 -47.24 -5.29 2.84
CA GLN A 414 -47.91 -4.10 3.33
C GLN A 414 -47.64 -2.87 2.44
N VAL A 415 -46.37 -2.63 2.09
CA VAL A 415 -45.96 -1.47 1.28
C VAL A 415 -46.49 -1.56 -0.16
N PHE A 416 -46.44 -2.73 -0.80
CA PHE A 416 -46.90 -2.88 -2.18
C PHE A 416 -48.43 -2.94 -2.31
N GLN A 417 -49.15 -3.53 -1.34
CA GLN A 417 -50.62 -3.54 -1.34
C GLN A 417 -51.21 -2.16 -1.04
N SER A 418 -50.57 -1.38 -0.17
CA SER A 418 -50.96 0.01 0.11
C SER A 418 -50.78 0.97 -1.07
N SER A 419 -50.05 0.57 -2.12
CA SER A 419 -49.89 1.38 -3.34
C SER A 419 -51.15 1.39 -4.20
N ASN A 420 -51.53 2.56 -4.72
CA ASN A 420 -52.64 2.71 -5.68
C ASN A 420 -52.26 2.29 -7.12
N ASN A 421 -51.00 1.86 -7.36
CA ASN A 421 -50.53 1.53 -8.69
C ASN A 421 -50.70 0.02 -8.99
N PRO A 422 -51.51 -0.37 -9.99
CA PRO A 422 -51.75 -1.77 -10.33
C PRO A 422 -50.50 -2.49 -10.84
N GLU A 423 -49.56 -1.80 -11.49
CA GLU A 423 -48.30 -2.42 -11.95
C GLU A 423 -47.43 -2.88 -10.78
N VAL A 424 -47.43 -2.13 -9.69
CA VAL A 424 -46.64 -2.44 -8.49
C VAL A 424 -47.21 -3.67 -7.78
N ARG A 425 -48.54 -3.75 -7.67
CA ARG A 425 -49.25 -4.91 -7.11
C ARG A 425 -49.02 -6.17 -7.94
N ASN A 426 -49.17 -6.08 -9.26
CA ASN A 426 -48.98 -7.22 -10.16
C ASN A 426 -47.54 -7.78 -10.08
N ARG A 427 -46.53 -6.91 -10.02
CA ARG A 427 -45.12 -7.34 -9.86
C ARG A 427 -44.86 -8.03 -8.52
N TRP A 428 -45.53 -7.61 -7.44
CA TRP A 428 -45.44 -8.28 -6.15
C TRP A 428 -46.03 -9.70 -6.20
N GLU A 429 -47.20 -9.86 -6.80
CA GLU A 429 -47.82 -11.18 -6.98
C GLU A 429 -46.96 -12.13 -7.82
N GLU A 430 -46.23 -11.61 -8.82
CA GLU A 430 -45.26 -12.39 -9.59
C GLU A 430 -44.03 -12.81 -8.78
N MET A 431 -43.52 -11.95 -7.88
CA MET A 431 -42.36 -12.26 -7.02
C MET A 431 -42.69 -13.18 -5.84
N LYS A 432 -43.98 -13.24 -5.45
CA LYS A 432 -44.47 -14.08 -4.33
C LYS A 432 -44.59 -15.56 -4.71
N ARG A 433 -44.80 -15.83 -6.00
CA ARG A 433 -44.83 -17.18 -6.59
C ARG A 433 -43.43 -17.75 -6.69
#